data_AF-A0A498S4U0-F1
#
_entry.id   AF-A0A498S4U0-F1
#
_cell.length_a   1.000
_cell.length_b   1.000
_cell.length_c   1.000
_cell.angle_alpha   90.00
_cell.angle_beta   90.00
_cell.angle_gamma   90.00
#
_symmetry.space_group_name_H-M   'P 1'
#
loop_
_entity.id
_entity.type
_entity.pdbx_description
1 polymer ?
#
loop_
_entity_poly.entity_id
_entity_poly.type
_entity_poly.pdbx_seq_one_letter_code
_entity_poly.pdbx_strand_id
1 'polypeptide(L)'
;MYLAQEVMMELDTSMEYSNIVRQVNMQNAIINNLQRRLDKLLEEQSMQDEIIHRNQNQGPKGAPGSAGPQGAPGPQGPPGPQGAPGVPGTPAILDEDDICLVLVGKCPAGFVMNTDYGEVLRPLRVITDIPFHICCKSVI
;
A
#
# COMPACT_ATOMS: atom_id res chain seq x y z
N MET A 1 -34.48 -88.17 -5.12
CA MET A 1 -34.92 -86.84 -4.66
C MET A 1 -34.01 -86.30 -3.55
N TYR A 2 -33.78 -87.04 -2.47
CA TYR A 2 -32.93 -86.61 -1.34
C TYR A 2 -31.53 -86.10 -1.71
N LEU A 3 -30.79 -86.83 -2.54
CA LEU A 3 -29.42 -86.46 -2.94
C LEU A 3 -29.34 -85.12 -3.69
N ALA A 4 -30.37 -84.75 -4.45
CA ALA A 4 -30.39 -83.46 -5.16
C ALA A 4 -30.61 -82.28 -4.21
N GLN A 5 -31.29 -82.52 -3.09
CA GLN A 5 -31.63 -81.50 -2.10
C GLN A 5 -30.45 -81.23 -1.14
N GLU A 6 -29.68 -82.26 -0.80
CA GLU A 6 -28.40 -82.13 -0.05
C GLU A 6 -27.36 -81.35 -0.86
N VAL A 7 -27.16 -81.70 -2.14
CA VAL A 7 -26.21 -81.00 -3.02
C VAL A 7 -26.61 -79.53 -3.22
N MET A 8 -27.91 -79.23 -3.27
CA MET A 8 -28.41 -77.86 -3.38
C MET A 8 -28.15 -77.05 -2.09
N MET A 9 -28.33 -77.65 -0.90
CA MET A 9 -27.98 -77.02 0.38
C MET A 9 -26.46 -76.80 0.54
N GLU A 10 -25.63 -77.75 0.10
CA GLU A 10 -24.16 -77.59 0.14
C GLU A 10 -23.65 -76.50 -0.82
N LEU A 11 -24.26 -76.36 -2.01
CA LEU A 11 -23.91 -75.27 -2.93
C LEU A 11 -24.33 -73.90 -2.39
N ASP A 12 -25.50 -73.81 -1.77
CA ASP A 12 -26.05 -72.56 -1.22
C ASP A 12 -25.17 -72.04 -0.07
N THR A 13 -24.80 -72.94 0.85
CA THR A 13 -23.87 -72.62 1.96
C THR A 13 -22.46 -72.23 1.47
N SER A 14 -21.96 -72.82 0.39
CA SER A 14 -20.68 -72.42 -0.24
C SER A 14 -20.73 -71.01 -0.85
N MET A 15 -21.86 -70.67 -1.46
CA MET A 15 -22.10 -69.34 -2.04
C MET A 15 -22.22 -68.27 -0.94
N GLU A 16 -22.95 -68.57 0.14
CA GLU A 16 -23.01 -67.70 1.33
C GLU A 16 -21.64 -67.50 1.98
N TYR A 17 -20.86 -68.58 2.15
CA TYR A 17 -19.49 -68.51 2.68
C TYR A 17 -18.61 -67.57 1.84
N SER A 18 -18.68 -67.68 0.51
CA SER A 18 -17.92 -66.84 -0.42
C SER A 18 -18.32 -65.37 -0.34
N ASN A 19 -19.61 -65.08 -0.15
CA ASN A 19 -20.12 -63.72 0.05
C ASN A 19 -19.64 -63.13 1.37
N ILE A 20 -19.66 -63.91 2.46
CA ILE A 20 -19.17 -63.51 3.77
C ILE A 20 -17.66 -63.21 3.72
N VAL A 21 -16.85 -64.06 3.09
CA VAL A 21 -15.40 -63.83 2.95
C VAL A 21 -15.09 -62.54 2.18
N ARG A 22 -15.84 -62.26 1.09
CA ARG A 22 -15.69 -60.99 0.36
C ARG A 22 -16.06 -59.79 1.22
N GLN A 23 -17.13 -59.88 1.99
CA GLN A 23 -17.54 -58.83 2.91
C GLN A 23 -16.49 -58.59 4.01
N VAL A 24 -15.96 -59.64 4.61
CA VAL A 24 -14.88 -59.55 5.62
C VAL A 24 -13.62 -58.94 5.03
N ASN A 25 -13.23 -59.32 3.81
CA ASN A 25 -12.07 -58.73 3.12
C ASN A 25 -12.25 -57.25 2.83
N MET A 26 -13.45 -56.82 2.44
CA MET A 26 -13.78 -55.41 2.27
C MET A 26 -13.78 -54.65 3.60
N GLN A 27 -14.29 -55.27 4.67
CA GLN A 27 -14.27 -54.70 6.02
C GLN A 27 -12.83 -54.56 6.55
N ASN A 28 -11.93 -55.51 6.27
CA ASN A 28 -10.51 -55.42 6.65
C ASN A 28 -9.84 -54.16 6.07
N ALA A 29 -10.18 -53.79 4.82
CA ALA A 29 -9.67 -52.55 4.24
C ALA A 29 -10.16 -51.31 5.01
N ILE A 30 -11.42 -51.29 5.46
CA ILE A 30 -11.98 -50.20 6.26
C ILE A 30 -11.26 -50.13 7.61
N ILE A 31 -11.07 -51.25 8.29
CA ILE A 31 -10.37 -51.35 9.57
C ILE A 31 -8.96 -50.77 9.45
N ASN A 32 -8.19 -51.19 8.44
CA ASN A 32 -6.82 -50.70 8.23
C ASN A 32 -6.78 -49.18 7.97
N ASN A 33 -7.75 -48.64 7.24
CA ASN A 33 -7.84 -47.21 6.98
C ASN A 33 -8.19 -46.42 8.24
N LEU A 34 -9.08 -46.95 9.09
CA LEU A 34 -9.46 -46.32 10.35
C LEU A 34 -8.31 -46.36 11.36
N GLN A 35 -7.58 -47.47 11.46
CA GLN A 35 -6.40 -47.58 12.32
C GLN A 35 -5.35 -46.51 11.99
N ARG A 36 -4.99 -46.34 10.71
CA ARG A 36 -4.04 -45.30 10.29
C ARG A 36 -4.49 -43.88 10.63
N ARG A 37 -5.81 -43.62 10.58
CA ARG A 37 -6.36 -42.30 10.97
C ARG A 37 -6.26 -42.10 12.47
N LEU A 38 -6.53 -43.15 13.26
CA LEU A 38 -6.41 -43.10 14.71
C LEU A 38 -4.96 -42.87 15.14
N ASP A 39 -3.99 -43.56 14.51
CA ASP A 39 -2.55 -43.37 14.80
C ASP A 39 -2.11 -41.92 14.57
N LYS A 40 -2.52 -41.31 13.46
CA LYS A 40 -2.23 -39.89 13.16
C LYS A 40 -2.82 -38.94 14.20
N LEU A 41 -4.06 -39.18 14.63
CA LEU A 41 -4.72 -38.33 15.63
C LEU A 41 -4.04 -38.44 17.01
N LEU A 42 -3.56 -39.63 17.36
CA LEU A 42 -2.83 -39.85 18.60
C LEU A 42 -1.46 -39.14 18.59
N GLU A 43 -0.74 -39.18 17.48
CA GLU A 43 0.50 -38.41 17.29
C GLU A 43 0.25 -36.89 17.39
N GLU A 44 -0.79 -36.39 16.70
CA GLU A 44 -1.18 -34.97 16.75
C GLU A 44 -1.55 -34.51 18.17
N GLN A 45 -2.21 -35.36 18.96
CA GLN A 45 -2.55 -35.06 20.36
C GLN A 45 -1.29 -34.99 21.24
N SER A 46 -0.36 -35.95 21.09
CA SER A 46 0.88 -35.95 21.87
C SER A 46 1.73 -34.69 21.67
N MET A 47 1.78 -34.16 20.44
CA MET A 47 2.49 -32.92 20.14
C MET A 47 1.79 -31.70 20.74
N GLN A 48 0.46 -31.67 20.74
CA GLN A 48 -0.31 -30.60 21.36
C GLN A 48 -0.10 -30.56 22.87
N ASP A 49 -0.05 -31.72 23.53
CA ASP A 49 0.19 -31.80 24.97
C ASP A 49 1.58 -31.26 25.36
N GLU A 50 2.64 -31.51 24.57
CA GLU A 50 3.95 -30.93 24.84
C GLU A 50 3.93 -29.40 24.73
N ILE A 51 3.25 -28.85 23.72
CA ILE A 51 3.12 -27.40 23.51
C ILE A 51 2.34 -26.76 24.67
N ILE A 52 1.24 -27.38 25.08
CA ILE A 52 0.42 -26.91 26.22
C ILE A 52 1.26 -26.95 27.49
N HIS A 53 1.99 -28.04 27.75
CA HIS A 53 2.81 -28.20 28.95
C HIS A 53 4.00 -27.22 28.98
N ARG A 54 4.59 -26.91 27.82
CA ARG A 54 5.62 -25.85 27.72
C ARG A 54 5.05 -24.45 27.90
N ASN A 55 3.86 -24.17 27.37
CA ASN A 55 3.21 -22.87 27.49
C ASN A 55 2.67 -22.62 28.91
N GLN A 56 2.23 -23.68 29.61
CA GLN A 56 1.83 -23.58 31.02
C GLN A 56 3.01 -23.28 31.96
N ASN A 57 4.22 -23.73 31.60
CA ASN A 57 5.44 -23.50 32.38
C ASN A 57 6.22 -22.23 31.97
N GLN A 58 5.93 -21.67 30.79
CA GLN A 58 6.52 -20.40 30.35
C GLN A 58 5.65 -19.25 30.84
N GLY A 59 6.19 -18.47 31.77
CA GLY A 59 5.57 -17.20 32.16
C GLY A 59 5.38 -16.28 30.95
N PRO A 60 4.48 -15.27 31.04
CA PRO A 60 4.25 -14.35 29.95
C PRO A 60 5.57 -13.72 29.49
N LYS A 61 5.78 -13.63 28.17
CA LYS A 61 6.91 -12.91 27.59
C LYS A 61 6.98 -11.52 28.22
N GLY A 62 8.17 -11.13 28.70
CA GLY A 62 8.38 -9.80 29.26
C GLY A 62 7.90 -8.72 28.30
N ALA A 63 7.35 -7.63 28.85
CA ALA A 63 6.92 -6.49 28.06
C ALA A 63 8.08 -6.00 27.15
N PRO A 64 7.79 -5.53 25.92
CA PRO A 64 8.78 -4.85 25.11
C PRO A 64 9.46 -3.74 25.92
N GLY A 65 10.77 -3.56 25.72
CA GLY A 65 11.49 -2.43 26.31
C GLY A 65 10.82 -1.11 25.91
N SER A 66 10.91 -0.10 26.78
CA SER A 66 10.42 1.24 26.46
C SER A 66 11.10 1.76 25.19
N ALA A 67 10.36 2.55 24.40
CA ALA A 67 10.95 3.24 23.26
C ALA A 67 12.15 4.08 23.73
N GLY A 68 13.22 4.14 22.91
CA GLY A 68 14.34 5.03 23.18
C GLY A 68 13.90 6.50 23.22
N PRO A 69 14.63 7.39 23.90
CA PRO A 69 14.33 8.81 23.88
C PRO A 69 14.38 9.36 22.45
N GLN A 70 13.56 10.36 22.17
CA GLN A 70 13.62 11.09 20.91
C GLN A 70 15.02 11.72 20.75
N GLY A 71 15.58 11.65 19.54
CA GLY A 71 16.84 12.33 19.23
C GLY A 71 16.73 13.84 19.42
N ALA A 72 17.85 14.50 19.73
CA ALA A 72 17.89 15.96 19.83
C ALA A 72 17.46 16.62 18.51
N PRO A 73 16.83 17.82 18.56
CA PRO A 73 16.57 18.60 17.35
C PRO A 73 17.85 18.81 16.54
N GLY A 74 17.72 18.79 15.21
CA GLY A 74 18.83 19.15 14.32
C GLY A 74 19.25 20.61 14.50
N PRO A 75 20.49 20.97 14.12
CA PRO A 75 20.94 22.36 14.17
C PRO A 75 20.12 23.25 13.23
N GLN A 76 20.02 24.54 13.57
CA GLN A 76 19.41 25.53 12.67
C GLN A 76 20.18 25.58 11.34
N GLY A 77 19.46 25.68 10.22
CA GLY A 77 20.08 25.87 8.90
C GLY A 77 20.84 27.19 8.79
N PRO A 78 21.80 27.30 7.85
CA PRO A 78 22.54 28.54 7.65
C PRO A 78 21.63 29.68 7.14
N PRO A 79 22.00 30.95 7.34
CA PRO A 79 21.31 32.08 6.73
C PRO A 79 21.21 31.94 5.20
N GLY A 80 20.11 32.41 4.63
CA GLY A 80 19.94 32.46 3.17
C GLY A 80 20.94 33.42 2.51
N PRO A 81 21.21 33.25 1.21
CA PRO A 81 22.09 34.16 0.47
C PRO A 81 21.50 35.56 0.38
N GLN A 82 22.36 36.57 0.25
CA GLN A 82 21.94 37.95 -0.02
C GLN A 82 21.19 38.03 -1.35
N GLY A 83 20.12 38.83 -1.40
CA GLY A 83 19.38 39.10 -2.64
C GLY A 83 20.25 39.80 -3.69
N ALA A 84 19.95 39.57 -4.97
CA ALA A 84 20.64 40.23 -6.07
C ALA A 84 20.44 41.76 -6.02
N PRO A 85 21.43 42.57 -6.46
CA PRO A 85 21.27 44.00 -6.63
C PRO A 85 20.08 44.34 -7.55
N GLY A 86 19.36 45.42 -7.22
CA GLY A 86 18.32 45.94 -8.10
C GLY A 86 18.89 46.39 -9.45
N VAL A 87 18.09 46.25 -10.51
CA VAL A 87 18.46 46.73 -11.85
C VAL A 87 18.59 48.26 -11.84
N PRO A 88 19.64 48.84 -12.43
CA PRO A 88 19.76 50.28 -12.61
C PRO A 88 18.56 50.85 -13.37
N GLY A 89 18.06 52.01 -12.94
CA GLY A 89 17.05 52.74 -13.69
C GLY A 89 17.59 53.15 -15.07
N THR A 90 16.81 52.92 -16.12
CA THR A 90 17.15 53.37 -17.47
C THR A 90 17.04 54.89 -17.57
N PRO A 91 18.00 55.59 -18.20
CA PRO A 91 17.89 57.02 -18.46
C PRO A 91 16.66 57.29 -19.33
N ALA A 92 15.82 58.25 -18.90
CA ALA A 92 14.69 58.70 -19.70
C ALA A 92 15.22 59.39 -20.97
N ILE A 93 15.00 58.76 -22.12
CA ILE A 93 15.12 59.42 -23.41
C ILE A 93 13.88 60.30 -23.53
N LEU A 94 14.08 61.62 -23.48
CA LEU A 94 13.03 62.61 -23.65
C LEU A 94 12.75 62.74 -25.14
N ASP A 95 11.69 62.08 -25.60
CA ASP A 95 10.91 62.53 -26.75
C ASP A 95 9.43 62.39 -26.37
N GLU A 96 8.65 63.39 -26.75
CA GLU A 96 7.27 63.64 -26.34
C GLU A 96 6.31 62.49 -26.69
N ASP A 97 5.32 62.35 -25.80
CA ASP A 97 4.07 61.59 -25.90
C ASP A 97 4.13 60.04 -25.82
N ASP A 98 3.48 59.51 -24.77
CA ASP A 98 3.16 58.11 -24.49
C ASP A 98 4.30 57.11 -24.22
N ILE A 99 5.09 57.38 -23.17
CA ILE A 99 6.02 56.37 -22.62
C ILE A 99 5.25 55.37 -21.74
N CYS A 100 5.22 54.11 -22.17
CA CYS A 100 4.75 52.96 -21.39
C CYS A 100 5.92 52.01 -21.06
N LEU A 101 6.00 51.60 -19.80
CA LEU A 101 7.00 50.67 -19.28
C LEU A 101 6.36 49.30 -19.04
N VAL A 102 7.01 48.23 -19.48
CA VAL A 102 6.68 46.85 -19.10
C VAL A 102 7.61 46.45 -17.95
N LEU A 103 7.06 46.19 -16.78
CA LEU A 103 7.86 45.86 -15.60
C LEU A 103 7.18 44.82 -14.71
N VAL A 104 7.99 44.16 -13.89
CA VAL A 104 7.52 43.19 -12.87
C VAL A 104 7.35 43.94 -11.55
N GLY A 105 6.14 43.90 -11.01
CA GLY A 105 5.81 44.58 -9.74
C GLY A 105 5.09 45.92 -9.92
N LYS A 106 5.33 46.86 -8.99
CA LYS A 106 4.56 48.11 -8.87
C LYS A 106 5.05 49.19 -9.83
N CYS A 107 4.11 49.98 -10.38
CA CYS A 107 4.45 51.11 -11.22
C CYS A 107 5.29 52.17 -10.47
N PRO A 108 6.34 52.72 -11.11
CA PRO A 108 7.10 53.85 -10.58
C PRO A 108 6.22 55.10 -10.40
N ALA A 109 6.66 56.03 -9.56
CA ALA A 109 5.96 57.30 -9.37
C ALA A 109 5.82 58.07 -10.70
N GLY A 110 4.62 58.58 -10.98
CA GLY A 110 4.28 59.26 -12.23
C GLY A 110 3.77 58.36 -13.36
N PHE A 111 3.71 57.04 -13.14
CA PHE A 111 3.11 56.09 -14.08
C PHE A 111 1.88 55.42 -13.47
N VAL A 112 0.85 55.24 -14.28
CA VAL A 112 -0.41 54.59 -13.93
C VAL A 112 -0.49 53.26 -14.65
N MET A 113 -1.02 52.24 -13.98
CA MET A 113 -1.19 50.92 -14.58
C MET A 113 -2.20 51.00 -15.73
N ASN A 114 -1.80 50.58 -16.92
CA ASN A 114 -2.66 50.50 -18.10
C ASN A 114 -3.08 49.04 -18.34
N THR A 115 -4.39 48.79 -18.36
CA THR A 115 -4.99 47.46 -18.55
C THR A 115 -5.37 47.15 -20.00
N ASP A 116 -5.35 48.13 -20.91
CA ASP A 116 -5.81 47.99 -22.29
C ASP A 116 -4.94 47.03 -23.10
N TYR A 117 -3.66 46.92 -22.74
CA TYR A 117 -2.71 46.00 -23.34
C TYR A 117 -2.77 44.58 -22.76
N GLY A 118 -3.78 44.27 -21.93
CA GLY A 118 -3.94 42.98 -21.26
C GLY A 118 -3.98 41.79 -22.22
N GLU A 119 -4.64 41.92 -23.37
CA GLU A 119 -4.70 40.84 -24.38
C GLU A 119 -3.36 40.64 -25.10
N VAL A 120 -2.58 41.70 -25.34
CA VAL A 120 -1.26 41.62 -26.00
C VAL A 120 -0.23 40.91 -25.12
N LEU A 121 -0.31 41.10 -23.80
CA LEU A 121 0.61 40.47 -22.84
C LEU A 121 0.13 39.10 -22.33
N ARG A 122 -1.08 38.68 -22.69
CA ARG A 122 -1.63 37.37 -22.30
C ARG A 122 -0.69 36.20 -22.62
N PRO A 123 -0.02 36.13 -23.79
CA PRO A 123 0.94 35.07 -24.08
C PRO A 123 2.15 35.08 -23.14
N LEU A 124 2.66 36.27 -22.78
CA LEU A 124 3.83 36.42 -21.90
C LEU A 124 3.52 35.99 -20.46
N ARG A 125 2.29 36.22 -19.98
CA ARG A 125 1.80 35.72 -18.68
C ARG A 125 1.59 34.21 -18.65
N VAL A 126 1.39 33.58 -19.81
CA VAL A 126 1.19 32.13 -19.91
C VAL A 126 2.53 31.39 -20.03
N ILE A 127 3.51 32.01 -20.70
CA ILE A 127 4.84 31.40 -20.91
C ILE A 127 5.74 31.55 -19.67
N THR A 128 5.52 32.61 -18.89
CA THR A 128 6.28 32.85 -17.66
C THR A 128 5.29 33.15 -16.54
N ASP A 129 5.41 32.47 -15.39
CA ASP A 129 4.64 32.76 -14.16
C ASP A 129 5.04 34.13 -13.52
N ILE A 130 5.57 35.05 -14.33
CA ILE A 130 6.06 36.35 -13.90
C ILE A 130 4.94 37.38 -14.14
N PRO A 131 4.45 38.06 -13.07
CA PRO A 131 3.39 39.05 -13.19
C PRO A 131 3.92 40.35 -13.81
N PHE A 132 3.85 40.46 -15.13
CA PHE A 132 4.15 41.71 -15.83
C PHE A 132 2.96 42.68 -15.81
N HIS A 133 3.29 43.94 -15.54
CA HIS A 133 2.37 45.08 -15.58
C HIS A 133 2.88 46.11 -16.59
N ILE A 134 1.93 46.77 -17.26
CA ILE A 134 2.22 47.93 -18.11
C ILE A 134 1.87 49.17 -17.32
N CYS A 135 2.83 50.09 -17.25
CA CYS A 135 2.71 51.35 -16.55
C CYS A 135 2.94 52.47 -17.56
N CYS A 136 1.91 53.27 -17.84
CA CYS A 136 1.99 54.38 -18.78
C CYS A 136 2.01 55.71 -18.05
N LYS A 137 2.77 56.68 -18.57
CA LYS A 137 2.82 58.03 -18.00
C LYS A 137 1.50 58.74 -18.31
N SER A 138 0.72 59.08 -17.28
CA SER A 138 -0.54 59.82 -17.47
C SER A 138 -0.23 61.30 -17.70
N VAL A 139 -0.68 61.85 -18.81
CA VAL A 139 -0.81 63.30 -19.00
C VAL A 139 -2.13 63.69 -18.31
N ILE A 140 -2.06 64.41 -17.20
CA ILE A 140 -3.22 65.13 -16.66
C ILE A 140 -3.20 66.53 -17.26
#